data_AF-A0A1Y3WEL5-F1
#
_entry.id   AF-A0A1Y3WEL5-F1
#
_cell.length_a   1.000
_cell.length_b   1.000
_cell.length_c   1.000
_cell.angle_alpha   90.00
_cell.angle_beta   90.00
_cell.angle_gamma   90.00
#
_symmetry.space_group_name_H-M   'P 1'
#
loop_
_entity.id
_entity.type
_entity.pdbx_description
1 polymer ?
#
loop_
_entity_poly.entity_id
_entity_poly.type
_entity_poly.pdbx_seq_one_letter_code
_entity_poly.pdbx_strand_id
1 'polypeptide(L)'
;MRKKRIWKHITVIALAVAAATAAIGGISAYFTDTQEKTNTLTVGSVKTDLEEPEWEDVPSDEKTDITPNQTIKKDPRITNTGANDAYAFLEIQVPVKKIITVGPDGKKLPAADTELFTYKVNDGWVQVRSSDITTSGKVTARSYVYAYGTKTQCTVLKKGETTTPLFDSVTLVNAIEGQIDEETLNIPVKSYAIQAEHIGESKVPSDVFQIYMKQNQ
;
A
#
# COMPACT_ATOMS: atom_id res chain seq x y z
N MET A 1 58.18 -19.35 -25.47
CA MET A 1 58.55 -19.61 -24.06
C MET A 1 57.51 -18.97 -23.14
N ARG A 2 56.86 -19.81 -22.32
CA ARG A 2 56.43 -19.62 -20.91
C ARG A 2 56.07 -18.19 -20.43
N LYS A 3 54.91 -17.95 -19.82
CA LYS A 3 54.45 -18.62 -18.58
C LYS A 3 52.92 -18.67 -18.47
N LYS A 4 52.39 -19.87 -18.21
CA LYS A 4 51.10 -20.13 -17.55
C LYS A 4 51.15 -19.61 -16.10
N ARG A 5 50.03 -19.10 -15.58
CA ARG A 5 49.71 -19.19 -14.15
C ARG A 5 48.20 -19.43 -13.99
N ILE A 6 47.90 -20.66 -13.62
CA ILE A 6 46.62 -21.18 -13.12
C ILE A 6 46.58 -20.90 -11.59
N TRP A 7 45.37 -20.99 -11.01
CA TRP A 7 45.01 -21.23 -9.60
C TRP A 7 44.77 -19.99 -8.72
N LYS A 8 43.71 -19.87 -7.89
CA LYS A 8 42.86 -20.85 -7.18
C LYS A 8 41.43 -20.32 -6.95
N HIS A 9 40.45 -21.22 -6.87
CA HIS A 9 39.16 -20.97 -6.22
C HIS A 9 39.37 -20.66 -4.73
N ILE A 10 38.75 -19.60 -4.23
CA ILE A 10 38.55 -19.39 -2.79
C ILE A 10 37.04 -19.25 -2.57
N THR A 11 36.45 -20.35 -2.12
CA THR A 11 35.14 -20.40 -1.48
C THR A 11 35.27 -19.70 -0.13
N VAL A 12 34.54 -18.61 0.10
CA VAL A 12 34.37 -18.05 1.46
C VAL A 12 32.90 -18.20 1.84
N ILE A 13 32.65 -19.17 2.70
CA ILE A 13 31.46 -19.21 3.55
C ILE A 13 31.74 -18.29 4.72
N ALA A 14 30.92 -17.27 4.92
CA ALA A 14 30.90 -16.48 6.15
C ALA A 14 29.44 -16.22 6.58
N LEU A 15 28.97 -17.08 7.49
CA LEU A 15 27.82 -16.87 8.35
C LEU A 15 28.22 -15.89 9.46
N ALA A 16 27.51 -14.77 9.60
CA ALA A 16 27.47 -14.00 10.84
C ALA A 16 26.16 -13.20 10.92
N VAL A 17 25.28 -13.68 11.80
CA VAL A 17 24.09 -13.00 12.32
C VAL A 17 24.54 -11.91 13.31
N ALA A 18 24.00 -10.69 13.22
CA ALA A 18 23.47 -9.93 14.36
C ALA A 18 23.08 -8.47 14.04
N ALA A 19 21.86 -8.14 14.49
CA ALA A 19 21.47 -6.90 15.19
C ALA A 19 21.31 -5.58 14.41
N ALA A 20 20.03 -5.31 14.10
CA ALA A 20 19.28 -4.06 14.31
C ALA A 20 20.05 -2.76 14.58
N THR A 21 19.84 -1.77 13.72
CA THR A 21 19.49 -0.40 14.15
C THR A 21 18.67 0.30 13.08
N ALA A 22 17.74 1.12 13.56
CA ALA A 22 16.69 1.79 12.84
C ALA A 22 17.21 2.75 11.76
N ALA A 23 16.62 2.64 10.57
CA ALA A 23 16.33 3.75 9.68
C ALA A 23 15.22 3.31 8.73
N ILE A 24 13.94 3.57 9.06
CA ILE A 24 12.93 3.73 8.00
C ILE A 24 13.21 5.12 7.40
N GLY A 25 14.31 5.18 6.65
CA GLY A 25 14.85 6.36 6.01
C GLY A 25 14.73 6.19 4.51
N GLY A 26 13.97 7.09 3.89
CA GLY A 26 13.91 7.24 2.44
C GLY A 26 12.86 6.37 1.79
N ILE A 27 11.72 6.97 1.46
CA ILE A 27 11.13 6.63 0.16
C ILE A 27 12.11 7.23 -0.84
N SER A 28 13.10 6.43 -1.25
CA SER A 28 13.99 6.78 -2.35
C SER A 28 13.10 7.02 -3.55
N ALA A 29 13.06 8.26 -4.04
CA ALA A 29 12.77 8.47 -5.44
C ALA A 29 13.80 7.65 -6.23
N TYR A 30 13.35 6.78 -7.14
CA TYR A 30 13.90 6.52 -8.48
C TYR A 30 13.41 5.17 -9.02
N PHE A 31 12.88 5.21 -10.25
CA PHE A 31 12.83 4.15 -11.26
C PHE A 31 13.38 2.79 -10.85
N THR A 32 12.48 1.82 -10.73
CA THR A 32 12.69 0.42 -11.11
C THR A 32 11.30 -0.13 -11.40
N ASP A 33 11.13 -0.81 -12.54
CA ASP A 33 9.98 -1.67 -12.80
C ASP A 33 9.89 -2.67 -11.64
N THR A 34 9.02 -2.37 -10.68
CA THR A 34 8.91 -3.13 -9.45
C THR A 34 7.43 -3.20 -9.15
N GLN A 35 6.85 -4.35 -9.48
CA GLN A 35 5.64 -4.84 -8.82
C GLN A 35 5.92 -4.92 -7.32
N GLU A 36 5.89 -3.80 -6.61
CA GLU A 36 5.99 -3.82 -5.15
C GLU A 36 4.61 -4.11 -4.57
N LYS A 37 4.24 -5.39 -4.64
CA LYS A 37 3.53 -6.03 -3.54
C LYS A 37 4.40 -5.87 -2.31
N THR A 38 4.07 -4.93 -1.43
CA THR A 38 4.76 -4.85 -0.15
C THR A 38 4.35 -6.07 0.67
N ASN A 39 5.17 -7.11 0.63
CA ASN A 39 4.92 -8.38 1.30
C ASN A 39 4.75 -8.19 2.82
N THR A 40 3.76 -8.89 3.35
CA THR A 40 3.24 -8.87 4.71
C THR A 40 4.34 -9.00 5.77
N LEU A 41 4.56 -7.95 6.57
CA LEU A 41 5.19 -8.09 7.88
C LEU A 41 4.07 -8.39 8.88
N THR A 42 3.98 -9.65 9.31
CA THR A 42 2.95 -10.09 10.27
C THR A 42 3.56 -10.24 11.66
N VAL A 43 2.84 -9.78 12.69
CA VAL A 43 3.16 -10.00 14.11
C VAL A 43 2.14 -10.96 14.72
N GLY A 44 2.65 -11.97 15.42
CA GLY A 44 1.86 -13.11 15.92
C GLY A 44 1.69 -14.23 14.88
N SER A 45 1.10 -15.36 15.29
CA SER A 45 0.91 -16.57 14.45
C SER A 45 -0.18 -16.43 13.36
N VAL A 46 -0.44 -15.21 12.90
CA VAL A 46 -1.36 -14.91 11.80
C VAL A 46 -0.56 -14.84 10.49
N LYS A 47 -1.17 -15.20 9.37
CA LYS A 47 -0.60 -15.04 8.02
C LYS A 47 -1.69 -14.54 7.10
N THR A 48 -1.37 -13.58 6.25
CA THR A 48 -2.33 -13.03 5.29
C THR A 48 -1.67 -12.72 3.97
N ASP A 49 -2.44 -12.90 2.90
CA ASP A 49 -2.04 -12.56 1.54
C ASP A 49 -2.87 -11.36 1.07
N LEU A 50 -2.20 -10.41 0.40
CA LEU A 50 -2.83 -9.26 -0.27
C LEU A 50 -2.88 -9.55 -1.76
N GLU A 51 -4.07 -9.46 -2.33
CA GLU A 51 -4.32 -9.70 -3.75
C GLU A 51 -4.99 -8.49 -4.39
N GLU A 52 -4.67 -8.23 -5.65
CA GLU A 52 -5.32 -7.26 -6.54
C GLU A 52 -5.54 -7.93 -7.91
N PRO A 53 -6.36 -8.99 -8.00
CA PRO A 53 -6.41 -9.83 -9.21
C PRO A 53 -6.85 -9.07 -10.46
N GLU A 54 -7.77 -8.10 -10.35
CA GLU A 54 -8.13 -7.30 -11.53
C GLU A 54 -6.97 -6.42 -11.98
N TRP A 55 -6.15 -5.90 -11.05
CA TRP A 55 -4.93 -5.19 -11.41
C TRP A 55 -3.89 -6.11 -12.05
N GLU A 56 -3.75 -7.35 -11.60
CA GLU A 56 -2.84 -8.32 -12.23
C GLU A 56 -3.21 -8.59 -13.69
N ASP A 57 -4.51 -8.62 -13.99
CA ASP A 57 -5.05 -8.85 -15.33
C ASP A 57 -4.99 -7.62 -16.26
N VAL A 58 -4.71 -6.42 -15.73
CA VAL A 58 -4.50 -5.22 -16.57
C VAL A 58 -3.19 -5.38 -17.38
N PRO A 59 -3.23 -5.24 -18.72
CA PRO A 59 -2.03 -5.25 -19.57
C PRO A 59 -0.97 -4.23 -19.11
N SER A 60 0.31 -4.60 -19.18
CA SER A 60 1.40 -3.75 -18.64
C SER A 60 1.49 -2.36 -19.28
N ASP A 61 1.12 -2.23 -20.56
CA ASP A 61 1.03 -0.96 -21.28
C ASP A 61 -0.09 -0.06 -20.73
N GLU A 62 -1.25 -0.62 -20.43
CA GLU A 62 -2.37 0.09 -19.79
C GLU A 62 -2.09 0.50 -18.33
N LYS A 63 -1.09 -0.13 -17.68
CA LYS A 63 -0.58 0.28 -16.36
C LYS A 63 0.33 1.50 -16.42
N THR A 64 0.91 1.80 -17.59
CA THR A 64 1.98 2.80 -17.75
C THR A 64 1.55 4.05 -18.53
N ASP A 65 0.49 3.99 -19.33
CA ASP A 65 -0.01 5.11 -20.13
C ASP A 65 -1.42 5.53 -19.65
N ILE A 66 -1.45 6.31 -18.56
CA ILE A 66 -2.68 6.74 -17.90
C ILE A 66 -2.95 8.20 -18.24
N THR A 67 -4.12 8.45 -18.82
CA THR A 67 -4.60 9.78 -19.19
C THR A 67 -5.53 10.39 -18.13
N PRO A 68 -5.69 11.73 -18.07
CA PRO A 68 -6.61 12.36 -17.13
C PRO A 68 -8.04 11.79 -17.21
N ASN A 69 -8.68 11.57 -16.06
CA ASN A 69 -9.97 10.89 -15.90
C ASN A 69 -9.98 9.39 -16.24
N GLN A 70 -8.85 8.79 -16.59
CA GLN A 70 -8.79 7.35 -16.80
C GLN A 70 -9.00 6.61 -15.48
N THR A 71 -9.90 5.64 -15.52
CA THR A 71 -10.18 4.72 -14.43
C THR A 71 -9.40 3.43 -14.66
N ILE A 72 -8.75 2.95 -13.61
CA ILE A 72 -7.93 1.75 -13.61
C ILE A 72 -8.49 0.80 -12.58
N LYS A 73 -8.67 -0.46 -12.99
CA LYS A 73 -9.10 -1.54 -12.10
C LYS A 73 -8.01 -1.83 -11.07
N LYS A 74 -8.40 -1.85 -9.80
CA LYS A 74 -7.53 -2.12 -8.67
C LYS A 74 -8.41 -2.53 -7.50
N ASP A 75 -8.24 -3.75 -7.03
CA ASP A 75 -9.19 -4.41 -6.14
C ASP A 75 -8.53 -5.06 -4.91
N PRO A 76 -7.85 -4.26 -4.06
CA PRO A 76 -7.10 -4.81 -2.94
C PRO A 76 -8.00 -5.50 -1.93
N ARG A 77 -7.71 -6.78 -1.71
CA ARG A 77 -8.40 -7.66 -0.75
C ARG A 77 -7.40 -8.50 0.02
N ILE A 78 -7.80 -8.92 1.22
CA ILE A 78 -6.95 -9.71 2.12
C ILE A 78 -7.54 -11.11 2.26
N THR A 79 -6.72 -12.14 2.09
CA THR A 79 -7.05 -13.53 2.44
C THR A 79 -6.31 -13.93 3.71
N ASN A 80 -7.01 -14.49 4.70
CA ASN A 80 -6.36 -15.06 5.88
C ASN A 80 -5.85 -16.47 5.58
N THR A 81 -4.54 -16.61 5.40
CA THR A 81 -3.86 -17.89 5.17
C THR A 81 -3.31 -18.51 6.46
N GLY A 82 -3.45 -17.80 7.58
CA GLY A 82 -3.04 -18.23 8.91
C GLY A 82 -3.97 -19.28 9.53
N ALA A 83 -3.53 -19.87 10.63
CA ALA A 83 -4.36 -20.82 11.38
C ALA A 83 -5.38 -20.12 12.28
N ASN A 84 -5.10 -18.87 12.68
CA ASN A 84 -5.87 -18.13 13.66
C ASN A 84 -6.77 -17.09 12.99
N ASP A 85 -7.92 -16.85 13.62
CA ASP A 85 -8.83 -15.78 13.26
C ASP A 85 -8.14 -14.42 13.45
N ALA A 86 -8.41 -13.48 12.54
CA ALA A 86 -7.72 -12.19 12.51
C ALA A 86 -8.66 -11.02 12.23
N TYR A 87 -8.28 -9.83 12.67
CA TYR A 87 -8.77 -8.57 12.12
C TYR A 87 -7.76 -8.05 11.11
N ALA A 88 -8.28 -7.57 9.98
CA ALA A 88 -7.49 -7.16 8.83
C ALA A 88 -7.63 -5.65 8.57
N PHE A 89 -6.54 -5.05 8.10
CA PHE A 89 -6.47 -3.65 7.74
C PHE A 89 -5.74 -3.46 6.42
N LEU A 90 -6.14 -2.46 5.65
CA LEU A 90 -5.44 -2.03 4.43
C LEU A 90 -5.01 -0.57 4.58
N GLU A 91 -3.75 -0.28 4.27
CA GLU A 91 -3.26 1.08 4.05
C GLU A 91 -3.09 1.33 2.56
N ILE A 92 -3.65 2.43 2.08
CA ILE A 92 -3.42 2.97 0.74
C ILE A 92 -2.70 4.31 0.84
N GLN A 93 -1.71 4.51 -0.03
CA GLN A 93 -1.02 5.78 -0.18
C GLN A 93 -1.37 6.42 -1.53
N VAL A 94 -1.95 7.61 -1.49
CA VAL A 94 -2.35 8.37 -2.66
C VAL A 94 -1.34 9.49 -2.92
N PRO A 95 -0.67 9.54 -4.07
CA PRO A 95 0.32 10.57 -4.36
C PRO A 95 -0.35 11.95 -4.41
N VAL A 96 0.37 12.96 -3.90
CA VAL A 96 -0.07 14.36 -3.86
C VAL A 96 0.90 15.22 -4.65
N LYS A 97 0.37 16.10 -5.50
CA LYS A 97 1.14 17.13 -6.19
C LYS A 97 0.44 18.46 -6.22
N LYS A 98 1.24 19.52 -6.29
CA LYS A 98 0.74 20.87 -6.58
C LYS A 98 0.49 21.03 -8.08
N ILE A 99 -0.75 20.83 -8.53
CA ILE A 99 -1.14 20.87 -9.94
C ILE A 99 -2.41 21.70 -10.15
N ILE A 100 -2.72 21.97 -11.42
CA ILE A 100 -4.00 22.54 -11.85
C ILE A 100 -4.86 21.39 -12.34
N THR A 101 -6.10 21.34 -11.86
CA THR A 101 -7.11 20.40 -12.37
C THR A 101 -8.25 21.16 -13.05
N VAL A 102 -8.98 20.44 -13.88
CA VAL A 102 -10.20 20.95 -14.52
C VAL A 102 -11.40 20.47 -13.74
N GLY A 103 -12.20 21.42 -13.25
CA GLY A 103 -13.42 21.13 -12.51
C GLY A 103 -14.53 20.54 -13.39
N PRO A 104 -15.63 20.06 -12.78
CA PRO A 104 -16.76 19.49 -13.52
C PRO A 104 -17.41 20.45 -14.53
N ASP A 105 -17.25 21.76 -14.36
CA ASP A 105 -17.74 22.79 -15.27
C ASP A 105 -16.78 23.09 -16.44
N GLY A 106 -15.71 22.30 -16.57
CA GLY A 106 -14.68 22.46 -17.61
C GLY A 106 -13.70 23.60 -17.35
N LYS A 107 -13.75 24.26 -16.19
CA LYS A 107 -12.83 25.36 -15.86
C LYS A 107 -11.61 24.89 -15.10
N LYS A 108 -10.49 25.56 -15.36
CA LYS A 108 -9.26 25.38 -14.59
C LYS A 108 -9.45 25.87 -13.16
N LEU A 109 -9.09 25.04 -12.20
CA LEU A 109 -8.98 25.41 -10.79
C LEU A 109 -7.61 26.04 -10.51
N PRO A 110 -7.45 26.84 -9.44
CA PRO A 110 -6.13 27.31 -9.02
C PRO A 110 -5.19 26.14 -8.67
N ALA A 111 -3.89 26.33 -8.88
CA ALA A 111 -2.90 25.31 -8.53
C ALA A 111 -2.89 25.01 -7.02
N ALA A 112 -3.10 23.75 -6.64
CA ALA A 112 -3.22 23.32 -5.25
C ALA A 112 -2.66 21.91 -5.05
N ASP A 113 -2.29 21.59 -3.81
CA ASP A 113 -1.90 20.23 -3.42
C ASP A 113 -3.10 19.30 -3.57
N THR A 114 -3.01 18.43 -4.57
CA THR A 114 -4.10 17.58 -5.06
C THR A 114 -3.68 16.13 -4.98
N GLU A 115 -4.53 15.30 -4.38
CA GLU A 115 -4.42 13.85 -4.50
C GLU A 115 -4.70 13.43 -5.93
N LEU A 116 -3.76 12.72 -6.55
CA LEU A 116 -3.84 12.42 -7.97
C LEU A 116 -4.88 11.36 -8.29
N PHE A 117 -5.27 10.52 -7.32
CA PHE A 117 -6.25 9.47 -7.53
C PHE A 117 -7.42 9.59 -6.58
N THR A 118 -8.59 9.26 -7.09
CA THR A 118 -9.83 9.11 -6.33
C THR A 118 -10.30 7.66 -6.41
N TYR A 119 -10.95 7.19 -5.36
CA TYR A 119 -11.55 5.85 -5.31
C TYR A 119 -12.78 5.89 -4.42
N LYS A 120 -13.68 4.92 -4.61
CA LYS A 120 -14.86 4.73 -3.77
C LYS A 120 -14.60 3.55 -2.84
N VAL A 121 -14.62 3.81 -1.53
CA VAL A 121 -14.53 2.75 -0.52
C VAL A 121 -15.80 1.90 -0.54
N ASN A 122 -15.62 0.59 -0.63
CA ASN A 122 -16.69 -0.39 -0.60
C ASN A 122 -17.25 -0.59 0.80
N ASP A 123 -18.47 -1.13 0.88
CA ASP A 123 -19.08 -1.50 2.15
C ASP A 123 -18.23 -2.56 2.89
N GLY A 124 -18.27 -2.51 4.22
CA GLY A 124 -17.47 -3.40 5.07
C GLY A 124 -16.08 -2.85 5.39
N TRP A 125 -15.79 -1.59 5.08
CA TRP A 125 -14.54 -0.92 5.42
C TRP A 125 -14.77 0.37 6.20
N VAL A 126 -13.91 0.63 7.19
CA VAL A 126 -13.95 1.84 8.02
C VAL A 126 -12.57 2.47 8.05
N GLN A 127 -12.47 3.75 7.68
CA GLN A 127 -11.23 4.50 7.84
C GLN A 127 -10.92 4.70 9.32
N VAL A 128 -9.76 4.23 9.77
CA VAL A 128 -9.29 4.32 11.17
C VAL A 128 -8.15 5.31 11.35
N ARG A 129 -7.47 5.70 10.27
CA ARG A 129 -6.38 6.67 10.31
C ARG A 129 -6.21 7.36 8.95
N SER A 130 -5.76 8.61 9.00
CA SER A 130 -5.22 9.34 7.85
C SER A 130 -3.97 10.11 8.30
N SER A 131 -2.97 10.22 7.43
CA SER A 131 -1.75 11.01 7.69
C SER A 131 -1.09 11.48 6.40
N ASP A 132 -0.53 12.68 6.42
CA ASP A 132 0.30 13.19 5.32
C ASP A 132 1.69 12.53 5.36
N ILE A 133 2.19 12.14 4.19
CA ILE A 133 3.57 11.71 3.97
C ILE A 133 4.32 12.92 3.41
N THR A 134 5.32 13.37 4.16
CA THR A 134 6.09 14.57 3.81
C THR A 134 7.50 14.19 3.40
N THR A 135 7.96 14.70 2.25
CA THR A 135 9.35 14.60 1.81
C THR A 135 9.89 16.01 1.59
N SER A 136 11.02 16.34 2.22
CA SER A 136 11.65 17.67 2.11
C SER A 136 10.69 18.83 2.41
N GLY A 137 9.81 18.67 3.41
CA GLY A 137 8.85 19.70 3.84
C GLY A 137 7.62 19.86 2.94
N LYS A 138 7.40 18.99 1.94
CA LYS A 138 6.21 18.97 1.09
C LYS A 138 5.44 17.67 1.25
N VAL A 139 4.11 17.75 1.27
CA VAL A 139 3.25 16.57 1.23
C VAL A 139 3.38 15.93 -0.15
N THR A 140 3.87 14.70 -0.20
CA THR A 140 4.08 13.92 -1.44
C THR A 140 3.09 12.79 -1.60
N ALA A 141 2.42 12.39 -0.51
CA ALA A 141 1.30 11.46 -0.54
C ALA A 141 0.43 11.63 0.71
N ARG A 142 -0.80 11.10 0.66
CA ARG A 142 -1.66 10.87 1.82
C ARG A 142 -1.85 9.39 2.05
N SER A 143 -1.66 8.96 3.28
CA SER A 143 -1.89 7.59 3.72
C SER A 143 -3.25 7.48 4.42
N TYR A 144 -4.01 6.44 4.08
CA TYR A 144 -5.28 6.11 4.71
C TYR A 144 -5.28 4.65 5.13
N VAL A 145 -5.61 4.39 6.39
CA VAL A 145 -5.76 3.03 6.91
C VAL A 145 -7.24 2.72 7.10
N TYR A 146 -7.67 1.59 6.56
CA TYR A 146 -9.02 1.08 6.65
C TYR A 146 -9.02 -0.27 7.37
N ALA A 147 -9.98 -0.46 8.26
CA ALA A 147 -10.25 -1.71 8.94
C ALA A 147 -11.43 -2.44 8.31
N TYR A 148 -11.34 -3.76 8.19
CA TYR A 148 -12.46 -4.57 7.74
C TYR A 148 -13.51 -4.71 8.85
N GLY A 149 -14.71 -4.22 8.60
CA GLY A 149 -15.85 -4.28 9.52
C GLY A 149 -16.79 -3.09 9.42
N THR A 150 -17.36 -2.74 10.56
CA THR A 150 -18.34 -1.66 10.73
C THR A 150 -17.80 -0.62 11.71
N LYS A 151 -18.43 0.56 11.79
CA LYS A 151 -17.98 1.64 12.68
C LYS A 151 -17.88 1.23 14.16
N THR A 152 -18.64 0.21 14.57
CA THR A 152 -18.71 -0.25 15.96
C THR A 152 -17.90 -1.51 16.23
N GLN A 153 -17.56 -2.30 15.19
CA GLN A 153 -16.81 -3.55 15.37
C GLN A 153 -16.05 -3.97 14.11
N CYS A 154 -14.83 -4.47 14.29
CA CYS A 154 -14.13 -5.23 13.25
C CYS A 154 -14.87 -6.54 12.93
N THR A 155 -14.84 -6.94 11.66
CA THR A 155 -15.29 -8.26 11.23
C THR A 155 -14.14 -9.25 11.39
N VAL A 156 -14.39 -10.35 12.09
CA VAL A 156 -13.42 -11.44 12.21
C VAL A 156 -13.25 -12.10 10.84
N LEU A 157 -12.01 -12.22 10.39
CA LEU A 157 -11.61 -12.94 9.19
C LEU A 157 -11.05 -14.31 9.59
N LYS A 158 -11.83 -15.36 9.39
CA LYS A 158 -11.43 -16.73 9.75
C LYS A 158 -10.40 -17.28 8.76
N LYS A 159 -9.75 -18.39 9.14
CA LYS A 159 -8.86 -19.13 8.24
C LYS A 159 -9.54 -19.42 6.90
N GLY A 160 -8.87 -19.02 5.81
CA GLY A 160 -9.29 -19.22 4.43
C GLY A 160 -10.34 -18.23 3.93
N GLU A 161 -10.83 -17.32 4.77
CA GLU A 161 -11.75 -16.27 4.32
C GLU A 161 -10.97 -15.12 3.66
N THR A 162 -11.63 -14.52 2.67
CA THR A 162 -11.15 -13.35 1.94
C THR A 162 -12.11 -12.19 2.18
N THR A 163 -11.58 -10.98 2.39
CA THR A 163 -12.39 -9.77 2.51
C THR A 163 -13.06 -9.43 1.18
N THR A 164 -14.09 -8.58 1.20
CA THR A 164 -14.43 -7.79 0.02
C THR A 164 -13.25 -6.88 -0.36
N PRO A 165 -13.09 -6.49 -1.64
CA PRO A 165 -12.11 -5.46 -2.00
C PRO A 165 -12.38 -4.14 -1.28
N LEU A 166 -11.33 -3.40 -0.91
CA LEU A 166 -11.47 -2.06 -0.29
C LEU A 166 -12.13 -1.05 -1.23
N PHE A 167 -11.78 -1.13 -2.52
CA PHE A 167 -12.37 -0.40 -3.63
C PHE A 167 -12.15 -1.27 -4.88
N ASP A 168 -12.84 -0.96 -5.98
CA ASP A 168 -12.73 -1.75 -7.22
C ASP A 168 -11.87 -1.06 -8.30
N SER A 169 -11.65 0.25 -8.14
CA SER A 169 -10.86 1.04 -9.08
C SER A 169 -10.38 2.35 -8.48
N VAL A 170 -9.40 2.93 -9.15
CA VAL A 170 -8.88 4.28 -8.92
C VAL A 170 -9.07 5.11 -10.18
N THR A 171 -9.35 6.41 -10.05
CA THR A 171 -9.49 7.33 -11.18
C THR A 171 -8.52 8.48 -11.04
N LEU A 172 -7.70 8.69 -12.07
CA LEU A 172 -6.77 9.82 -12.14
C LEU A 172 -7.55 11.13 -12.26
N VAL A 173 -7.18 12.14 -11.48
CA VAL A 173 -7.79 13.47 -11.55
C VAL A 173 -7.68 14.08 -12.95
N ASN A 174 -8.56 15.03 -13.25
CA ASN A 174 -8.54 15.78 -14.50
C ASN A 174 -7.39 16.81 -14.53
N ALA A 175 -6.15 16.34 -14.49
CA ALA A 175 -4.95 17.15 -14.55
C ALA A 175 -4.77 17.80 -15.93
N ILE A 176 -4.17 18.99 -15.98
CA ILE A 176 -3.76 19.60 -17.24
C ILE A 176 -2.57 18.83 -17.83
N GLU A 177 -2.59 18.64 -19.15
CA GLU A 177 -1.51 18.05 -19.94
C GLU A 177 -0.15 18.72 -19.65
N GLY A 178 0.92 17.93 -19.52
CA GLY A 178 2.27 18.40 -19.22
C GLY A 178 2.61 18.50 -17.73
N GLN A 179 1.65 18.27 -16.81
CA GLN A 179 1.91 18.41 -15.36
C GLN A 179 2.28 17.11 -14.64
N ILE A 180 1.95 15.96 -15.24
CA ILE A 180 2.19 14.62 -14.69
C ILE A 180 2.68 13.64 -15.78
N ASP A 181 3.06 14.16 -16.94
CA ASP A 181 3.47 13.38 -18.11
C ASP A 181 4.82 12.70 -17.84
N GLU A 182 5.00 11.49 -18.39
CA GLU A 182 6.21 10.68 -18.26
C GLU A 182 6.59 10.30 -16.81
N GLU A 183 5.69 10.57 -15.85
CA GLU A 183 5.91 10.22 -14.46
C GLU A 183 5.29 8.87 -14.09
N THR A 184 6.08 8.02 -13.42
CA THR A 184 5.54 6.82 -12.79
C THR A 184 4.78 7.20 -11.52
N LEU A 185 3.46 7.09 -11.56
CA LEU A 185 2.60 7.29 -10.41
C LEU A 185 2.31 5.96 -9.72
N ASN A 186 2.68 5.85 -8.45
CA ASN A 186 2.43 4.63 -7.66
C ASN A 186 1.31 4.87 -6.65
N ILE A 187 0.48 3.84 -6.45
CA ILE A 187 -0.54 3.78 -5.39
C ILE A 187 -0.24 2.55 -4.52
N PRO A 188 0.74 2.65 -3.60
CA PRO A 188 1.09 1.55 -2.71
C PRO A 188 -0.11 1.11 -1.88
N VAL A 189 -0.29 -0.21 -1.75
CA VAL A 189 -1.25 -0.82 -0.82
C VAL A 189 -0.51 -1.78 0.09
N LYS A 190 -0.77 -1.69 1.39
CA LYS A 190 -0.18 -2.54 2.42
C LYS A 190 -1.27 -3.18 3.25
N SER A 191 -1.11 -4.44 3.61
CA SER A 191 -2.01 -5.14 4.52
C SER A 191 -1.40 -5.27 5.92
N TYR A 192 -2.27 -5.22 6.93
CA TYR A 192 -1.94 -5.53 8.31
C TYR A 192 -2.97 -6.51 8.87
N ALA A 193 -2.52 -7.33 9.82
CA ALA A 193 -3.40 -8.26 10.51
C ALA A 193 -2.99 -8.39 11.98
N ILE A 194 -3.99 -8.58 12.84
CA ILE A 194 -3.82 -8.91 14.27
C ILE A 194 -4.77 -10.05 14.61
N GLN A 195 -4.34 -10.98 15.47
CA GLN A 195 -5.20 -12.06 15.93
C GLN A 195 -6.47 -11.52 16.62
N ALA A 196 -7.62 -12.11 16.34
CA ALA A 196 -8.92 -11.64 16.86
C ALA A 196 -9.14 -11.98 18.35
N GLU A 197 -8.49 -13.05 18.81
CA GLU A 197 -8.49 -13.49 20.20
C GLU A 197 -7.44 -12.75 21.03
N HIS A 198 -7.68 -12.65 22.34
CA HIS A 198 -6.75 -12.07 23.32
C HIS A 198 -6.36 -10.59 23.08
N ILE A 199 -7.12 -9.87 22.25
CA ILE A 199 -6.91 -8.44 21.98
C ILE A 199 -7.97 -7.56 22.66
N GLY A 200 -7.81 -7.38 23.97
CA GLY A 200 -8.64 -6.48 24.78
C GLY A 200 -10.16 -6.72 24.67
N GLU A 201 -10.93 -5.85 25.31
CA GLU A 201 -12.39 -5.92 25.27
C GLU A 201 -12.98 -5.19 24.06
N SER A 202 -12.36 -4.07 23.64
CA SER A 202 -12.88 -3.27 22.54
C SER A 202 -12.66 -3.95 21.20
N LYS A 203 -13.75 -4.05 20.43
CA LYS A 203 -13.74 -4.49 19.03
C LYS A 203 -13.88 -3.33 18.05
N VAL A 204 -13.97 -2.09 18.55
CA VAL A 204 -14.10 -0.89 17.72
C VAL A 204 -12.86 -0.76 16.83
N PRO A 205 -13.01 -0.53 15.51
CA PRO A 205 -11.89 -0.55 14.59
C PRO A 205 -10.69 0.34 14.95
N SER A 206 -10.95 1.56 15.41
CA SER A 206 -9.89 2.48 15.85
C SER A 206 -9.10 1.90 17.02
N ASP A 207 -9.78 1.31 18.00
CA ASP A 207 -9.16 0.76 19.21
C ASP A 207 -8.32 -0.47 18.87
N VAL A 208 -8.86 -1.36 18.04
CA VAL A 208 -8.13 -2.54 17.56
C VAL A 208 -6.89 -2.13 16.78
N PHE A 209 -7.00 -1.12 15.91
CA PHE A 209 -5.84 -0.60 15.18
C PHE A 209 -4.80 0.03 16.12
N GLN A 210 -5.22 0.73 17.19
CA GLN A 210 -4.30 1.25 18.20
C GLN A 210 -3.60 0.12 18.97
N ILE A 211 -4.28 -0.99 19.26
CA ILE A 211 -3.66 -2.17 19.88
C ILE A 211 -2.59 -2.75 18.94
N TYR A 212 -2.91 -2.90 17.65
CA TYR A 212 -1.94 -3.31 16.63
C TYR A 212 -0.70 -2.40 16.64
N MET A 213 -0.89 -1.07 16.56
CA MET A 213 0.21 -0.12 16.55
C MET A 213 1.12 -0.25 17.80
N LYS A 214 0.54 -0.43 19.00
CA LYS A 214 1.31 -0.59 20.25
C LYS A 214 2.11 -1.89 20.31
N GLN A 215 1.64 -2.96 19.66
CA GLN A 215 2.36 -4.24 19.62
C GLN A 215 3.52 -4.25 18.61
N ASN A 216 3.59 -3.23 17.74
CA ASN A 216 4.51 -3.15 16.60
C ASN A 216 5.45 -1.93 16.66
N GLN A 217 5.51 -1.23 17.80
CA GLN A 217 6.50 -0.20 18.12
C GLN A 217 7.69 -0.81 18.86
#